data_AF-A0A5P9H384-F1
#
_entry.id   AF-A0A5P9H384-F1
#
_cell.length_a   1.000
_cell.length_b   1.000
_cell.length_c   1.000
_cell.angle_alpha   90.00
_cell.angle_beta   90.00
_cell.angle_gamma   90.00
#
_symmetry.space_group_name_H-M   'P 1'
#
loop_
_entity.id
_entity.type
_entity.pdbx_description
1 polymer ?
#
loop_
_entity_poly.entity_id
_entity_poly.type
_entity_poly.pdbx_seq_one_letter_code
_entity_poly.pdbx_strand_id
1 'polypeptide(L)'
;MHSTPSAEELLLLQEAGFDERDGTRAVVANQVSQVSGIYFLSAAGANLIKIGFVQNIDKIARRVDALQAGCPYALVNVFVARGASRREEWRAHRLFEEYRFRAEWFRCDGRLKSFLQFAVAYPDEASRRLRLQLED
;
A
#
# COMPACT_ATOMS: atom_id res chain seq x y z
N MET A 1 20.73 34.29 -29.70
CA MET A 1 20.48 33.70 -31.04
C MET A 1 19.65 32.46 -30.81
N HIS A 2 18.32 32.57 -30.89
CA HIS A 2 17.44 31.42 -30.80
C HIS A 2 17.14 30.97 -32.23
N SER A 3 17.72 29.83 -32.61
CA SER A 3 17.46 29.21 -33.91
C SER A 3 16.02 28.73 -33.95
N THR A 4 15.30 29.10 -35.01
CA THR A 4 13.95 28.62 -35.28
C THR A 4 14.03 27.13 -35.62
N PRO A 5 13.19 26.26 -35.02
CA PRO A 5 13.19 24.84 -35.34
C PRO A 5 12.85 24.60 -36.81
N SER A 6 13.46 23.57 -37.37
CA SER A 6 13.24 23.12 -38.74
C SER A 6 11.84 22.53 -38.93
N ALA A 7 11.37 22.45 -40.17
CA ALA A 7 10.04 21.92 -40.48
C ALA A 7 9.85 20.45 -40.05
N GLU A 8 10.94 19.67 -39.99
CA GLU A 8 10.91 18.28 -39.53
C GLU A 8 10.74 18.19 -38.00
N GLU A 9 11.35 19.11 -37.25
CA GLU A 9 11.18 19.21 -35.79
C GLU A 9 9.75 19.64 -35.41
N LEU A 10 9.13 20.52 -36.20
CA LEU A 10 7.74 20.93 -36.00
C LEU A 10 6.74 19.78 -36.24
N LEU A 11 7.03 18.89 -37.19
CA LEU A 11 6.17 17.74 -37.49
C LEU A 11 6.23 16.68 -36.38
N LEU A 12 7.42 16.42 -35.84
CA LEU A 12 7.63 15.53 -34.68
C LEU A 12 6.91 16.03 -33.41
N LEU A 13 6.81 17.35 -33.22
CA LEU A 13 6.07 17.94 -32.10
C LEU A 13 4.55 17.86 -32.27
N GLN A 14 4.05 17.92 -33.52
CA GLN A 14 2.63 17.71 -33.81
C GLN A 14 2.19 16.26 -33.56
N GLU A 15 3.02 15.26 -33.89
CA GLU A 15 2.71 13.85 -33.58
C GLU A 15 2.77 13.54 -32.08
N ALA A 16 3.55 14.33 -31.31
CA ALA A 16 3.62 14.26 -29.85
C ALA A 16 2.45 14.97 -29.13
N GLY A 17 1.48 15.52 -29.86
CA GLY A 17 0.27 16.13 -29.27
C GLY A 17 0.52 17.48 -28.58
N PHE A 18 1.55 18.22 -28.97
CA PHE A 18 1.84 19.56 -28.46
C PHE A 18 1.08 20.62 -29.29
N ASP A 19 -0.07 21.09 -28.80
CA ASP A 19 -0.73 22.30 -29.34
C ASP A 19 -0.12 23.53 -28.65
N GLU A 20 0.62 24.35 -29.40
CA GLU A 20 1.32 25.54 -28.88
C GLU A 20 0.38 26.71 -28.49
N ARG A 21 -0.95 26.54 -28.58
CA ARG A 21 -1.90 27.63 -28.32
C ARG A 21 -2.53 27.63 -26.93
N ASP A 22 -2.15 26.72 -26.05
CA ASP A 22 -2.67 26.71 -24.69
C ASP A 22 -1.53 26.54 -23.67
N GLY A 23 -1.30 27.56 -22.85
CA GLY A 23 -0.32 27.59 -21.75
C GLY A 23 -0.68 26.65 -20.60
N THR A 24 -1.36 25.54 -20.89
CA THR A 24 -1.86 24.57 -19.93
C THR A 24 -1.17 23.24 -20.22
N ARG A 25 -0.15 22.92 -19.42
CA ARG A 25 0.46 21.58 -19.41
C ARG A 25 -0.65 20.54 -19.34
N ALA A 26 -0.85 19.79 -20.42
CA ALA A 26 -1.58 18.54 -20.39
C ALA A 26 -0.79 17.60 -19.47
N VAL A 27 -1.15 17.62 -18.19
CA VAL A 27 -0.75 16.57 -17.26
C VAL A 27 -1.41 15.32 -17.81
N VAL A 28 -0.63 14.47 -18.48
CA VAL A 28 -1.03 13.10 -18.77
C VAL A 28 -1.32 12.50 -17.40
N ALA A 29 -2.60 12.52 -17.02
CA ALA A 29 -3.08 11.99 -15.76
C ALA A 29 -2.91 10.48 -15.87
N ASN A 30 -1.71 10.02 -15.53
CA ASN A 30 -1.40 8.62 -15.37
C ASN A 30 -2.41 8.13 -14.33
N GLN A 31 -3.42 7.38 -14.78
CA GLN A 31 -4.45 6.82 -13.92
C GLN A 31 -3.77 5.77 -13.04
N VAL A 32 -3.15 6.22 -11.95
CA VAL A 32 -2.65 5.33 -10.91
C VAL A 32 -3.90 4.74 -10.26
N SER A 33 -4.25 3.53 -10.67
CA SER A 33 -5.32 2.75 -10.08
C SER A 33 -5.10 2.72 -8.56
N GLN A 34 -6.06 3.28 -7.81
CA GLN A 34 -5.98 3.34 -6.35
C GLN A 34 -6.19 1.92 -5.81
N VAL A 35 -5.11 1.16 -5.67
CA VAL A 35 -5.17 -0.19 -5.11
C VAL A 35 -5.33 -0.07 -3.59
N SER A 36 -6.43 -0.58 -3.05
CA SER A 36 -6.62 -0.70 -1.60
C SER A 36 -5.83 -1.87 -1.02
N GLY A 37 -5.72 -1.97 0.30
CA GLY A 37 -5.09 -3.15 0.91
C GLY A 37 -5.15 -3.18 2.42
N ILE A 38 -4.86 -4.36 2.97
CA ILE A 38 -4.65 -4.59 4.39
C ILE A 38 -3.14 -4.59 4.64
N TYR A 39 -2.69 -3.82 5.63
CA TYR A 39 -1.28 -3.77 6.04
C TYR A 39 -1.09 -4.40 7.42
N PHE A 40 0.10 -4.96 7.63
CA PHE A 40 0.56 -5.50 8.90
C PHE A 40 1.81 -4.71 9.31
N LEU A 41 1.71 -3.91 10.37
CA LEU A 41 2.85 -3.15 10.91
C LEU A 41 3.38 -3.83 12.17
N SER A 42 4.69 -4.05 12.25
CA SER A 42 5.35 -4.45 13.48
C SER A 42 5.73 -3.21 14.29
N ALA A 43 5.46 -3.24 15.60
CA ALA A 43 6.12 -2.37 16.57
C ALA A 43 7.38 -3.08 17.09
N ALA A 44 8.53 -2.76 16.49
CA ALA A 44 9.81 -3.41 16.78
C ALA A 44 10.20 -3.20 18.25
N GLY A 45 10.32 -4.29 19.00
CA GLY A 45 10.61 -4.28 20.43
C GLY A 45 9.40 -4.51 21.34
N ALA A 46 8.16 -4.47 20.82
CA ALA A 46 6.95 -4.73 21.61
C ALA A 46 6.31 -6.10 21.35
N ASN A 47 6.81 -6.87 20.38
CA ASN A 47 6.18 -8.11 19.88
C ASN A 47 4.69 -7.91 19.47
N LEU A 48 4.35 -6.73 18.95
CA LEU A 48 3.00 -6.38 18.53
C LEU A 48 2.92 -6.12 17.02
N ILE A 49 1.80 -6.55 16.44
CA ILE A 49 1.41 -6.34 15.05
C ILE A 49 0.13 -5.50 15.02
N LYS A 50 0.13 -4.42 14.26
CA LYS A 50 -1.08 -3.70 13.88
C LYS A 50 -1.60 -4.25 12.56
N ILE A 51 -2.88 -4.63 12.51
CA ILE A 51 -3.56 -4.96 11.27
C ILE A 51 -4.48 -3.79 10.93
N GLY A 52 -4.35 -3.22 9.73
CA GLY A 52 -5.20 -2.10 9.33
C GLY A 52 -5.43 -2.00 7.83
N PHE A 53 -6.34 -1.12 7.44
CA PHE A 53 -6.73 -0.91 6.04
C PHE A 53 -6.25 0.43 5.49
N VAL A 54 -5.92 0.45 4.20
CA VAL A 54 -5.74 1.67 3.40
C VAL A 54 -6.53 1.58 2.11
N GLN A 55 -7.14 2.70 1.71
CA GLN A 55 -7.85 2.78 0.43
C GLN A 55 -6.90 2.98 -0.76
N ASN A 56 -5.69 3.47 -0.49
CA ASN A 56 -4.59 3.51 -1.45
C ASN A 56 -3.30 3.06 -0.75
N ILE A 57 -2.71 1.96 -1.23
CA ILE A 57 -1.45 1.40 -0.74
C ILE A 57 -0.26 2.38 -0.82
N ASP A 58 -0.25 3.33 -1.75
CA ASP A 58 0.80 4.35 -1.85
C ASP A 58 0.81 5.29 -0.64
N LYS A 59 -0.30 5.32 0.12
CA LYS A 59 -0.43 6.11 1.36
C LYS A 59 0.05 5.36 2.61
N ILE A 60 0.53 4.12 2.49
CA ILE A 60 0.95 3.34 3.68
C ILE A 60 2.11 4.02 4.40
N ALA A 61 3.13 4.52 3.70
CA ALA A 61 4.25 5.21 4.33
C ALA A 61 3.77 6.38 5.21
N ARG A 62 2.92 7.25 4.67
CA ARG A 62 2.32 8.36 5.42
C ARG A 62 1.48 7.88 6.62
N ARG A 63 0.83 6.73 6.51
CA ARG A 63 0.08 6.12 7.61
C ARG A 63 1.01 5.62 8.71
N VAL A 64 2.14 5.03 8.36
CA VAL A 64 3.19 4.63 9.30
C VAL A 64 3.73 5.86 10.04
N ASP A 65 4.09 6.92 9.32
CA ASP A 65 4.61 8.17 9.90
C ASP A 65 3.63 8.80 10.91
N ALA A 66 2.35 8.87 10.54
CA ALA A 66 1.31 9.40 11.41
C ALA A 66 1.11 8.55 12.68
N LEU A 67 1.25 7.22 12.58
CA LEU A 67 1.15 6.32 13.73
C LEU A 67 2.43 6.35 14.59
N GLN A 68 3.60 6.56 13.97
CA GLN A 68 4.89 6.60 14.64
C GLN A 68 4.96 7.73 15.67
N ALA A 69 4.33 8.88 15.39
CA ALA A 69 4.29 10.02 16.32
C ALA A 69 3.71 9.67 17.70
N GLY A 70 2.83 8.66 17.77
CA GLY A 70 2.24 8.16 19.01
C GLY A 70 2.78 6.82 19.49
N CYS A 71 3.84 6.29 18.87
CA CYS A 71 4.41 4.99 19.20
C CYS A 71 5.88 5.13 19.62
N PRO A 72 6.27 4.66 20.82
CA PRO A 72 7.68 4.71 21.26
C PRO A 72 8.55 3.64 20.57
N TYR A 73 7.94 2.69 19.86
CA TYR A 73 8.62 1.62 19.14
C TYR A 73 8.69 1.97 17.65
N ALA A 74 9.76 1.55 16.98
CA ALA A 74 9.88 1.71 15.54
C ALA A 74 8.80 0.89 14.82
N LEU A 75 8.03 1.55 13.95
CA LEU A 75 6.99 0.91 13.16
C LEU A 75 7.54 0.48 11.81
N VAL A 76 7.41 -0.81 11.50
CA VAL A 76 7.89 -1.40 10.25
C VAL A 76 6.73 -2.06 9.53
N ASN A 77 6.49 -1.68 8.27
CA ASN A 77 5.55 -2.41 7.44
C ASN A 77 6.15 -3.77 7.05
N VAL A 78 5.50 -4.85 7.51
CA VAL A 78 5.99 -6.22 7.34
C VAL A 78 5.34 -6.89 6.13
N PHE A 79 4.07 -6.57 5.87
CA PHE A 79 3.29 -7.20 4.80
C PHE A 79 2.09 -6.34 4.40
N VAL A 80 1.75 -6.37 3.11
CA VAL A 80 0.56 -5.72 2.54
C VAL A 80 -0.18 -6.69 1.63
N ALA A 81 -1.41 -7.02 1.98
CA ALA A 81 -2.34 -7.74 1.10
C ALA A 81 -3.03 -6.73 0.17
N ARG A 82 -2.54 -6.62 -1.07
CA ARG A 82 -3.04 -5.68 -2.09
C ARG A 82 -4.41 -6.13 -2.61
N GLY A 83 -5.27 -5.16 -2.94
CA GLY A 83 -6.61 -5.38 -3.46
C GLY A 83 -7.65 -5.78 -2.41
N ALA A 84 -7.27 -5.90 -1.14
CA ALA A 84 -8.19 -6.23 -0.06
C ALA A 84 -9.09 -5.04 0.30
N SER A 85 -10.32 -5.35 0.73
CA SER A 85 -11.37 -4.42 1.14
C SER A 85 -11.36 -4.16 2.65
N ARG A 86 -12.09 -3.14 3.07
CA ARG A 86 -12.29 -2.85 4.50
C ARG A 86 -13.06 -3.97 5.24
N ARG A 87 -13.92 -4.71 4.54
CA ARG A 87 -14.62 -5.87 5.14
C ARG A 87 -13.65 -7.03 5.39
N GLU A 88 -12.73 -7.27 4.46
CA GLU A 88 -11.65 -8.25 4.63
C GLU A 88 -10.71 -7.89 5.78
N GLU A 89 -10.45 -6.60 6.01
CA GLU A 89 -9.69 -6.16 7.18
C GLU A 89 -10.35 -6.57 8.51
N TRP A 90 -11.65 -6.31 8.64
CA TRP A 90 -12.41 -6.75 9.81
C TRP A 90 -12.42 -8.28 9.96
N ARG A 91 -12.52 -9.01 8.85
CA ARG A 91 -12.39 -10.48 8.88
C ARG A 91 -10.99 -10.91 9.29
N ALA A 92 -9.93 -10.20 8.89
CA ALA A 92 -8.56 -10.50 9.30
C ALA A 92 -8.37 -10.26 10.81
N HIS A 93 -9.02 -9.23 11.36
CA HIS A 93 -9.06 -9.03 12.81
C HIS A 93 -9.72 -10.21 13.52
N ARG A 94 -10.82 -10.76 12.98
CA ARG A 94 -11.47 -11.96 13.53
C ARG A 94 -10.60 -13.22 13.37
N LEU A 95 -9.92 -13.35 12.24
CA LEU A 95 -9.05 -14.48 11.92
C LEU A 95 -7.92 -14.64 12.93
N PHE A 96 -7.42 -13.53 13.46
CA PHE A 96 -6.34 -13.47 14.45
C PHE A 96 -6.82 -13.00 15.83
N GLU A 97 -8.12 -13.10 16.12
CA GLU A 97 -8.73 -12.62 17.37
C GLU A 97 -8.06 -13.20 18.62
N GLU A 98 -7.65 -14.47 18.56
CA GLU A 98 -6.95 -15.15 19.66
C GLU A 98 -5.64 -14.44 20.08
N TYR A 99 -5.05 -13.65 19.20
CA TYR A 99 -3.84 -12.88 19.45
C TYR A 99 -4.11 -11.41 19.76
N ARG A 100 -5.38 -10.97 19.85
CA ARG A 100 -5.71 -9.55 20.07
C ARG A 100 -5.16 -9.08 21.43
N PHE A 101 -4.40 -7.99 21.39
CA PHE A 101 -3.87 -7.32 22.58
C PHE A 101 -4.73 -6.12 22.97
N ARG A 102 -4.93 -5.18 22.04
CA ARG A 102 -5.77 -3.99 22.26
C ARG A 102 -6.19 -3.36 20.93
N ALA A 103 -7.49 -3.22 20.73
CA ALA A 103 -8.06 -2.68 19.49
C ALA A 103 -7.46 -3.38 18.25
N GLU A 104 -6.78 -2.63 17.39
CA GLU A 104 -6.16 -3.12 16.14
C GLU A 104 -4.76 -3.72 16.35
N TRP A 105 -4.29 -3.89 17.60
CA TRP A 105 -2.98 -4.45 17.93
C TRP A 105 -3.10 -5.89 18.41
N PHE A 106 -2.23 -6.76 17.89
CA PHE A 106 -2.19 -8.20 18.09
C PHE A 106 -0.79 -8.65 18.52
N ARG A 107 -0.67 -9.69 19.34
CA ARG A 107 0.62 -10.30 19.69
C ARG A 107 1.18 -11.05 18.49
N CYS A 108 2.46 -10.89 18.19
CA CYS A 108 3.12 -11.60 17.08
C CYS A 108 3.48 -13.05 17.48
N ASP A 109 2.46 -13.85 17.78
CA ASP A 109 2.60 -15.22 18.27
C ASP A 109 1.81 -16.21 17.40
N GLY A 110 2.02 -17.51 17.66
CA GLY A 110 1.25 -18.61 17.06
C GLY A 110 1.07 -18.51 15.54
N ARG A 111 -0.16 -18.67 15.08
CA ARG A 111 -0.52 -18.67 13.67
C ARG A 111 -0.29 -17.31 13.00
N LEU A 112 -0.43 -16.19 13.70
CA LEU A 112 -0.13 -14.87 13.13
C LEU A 112 1.36 -14.72 12.81
N LYS A 113 2.23 -15.14 13.73
CA LYS A 113 3.68 -15.14 13.51
C LYS A 113 4.07 -16.01 12.31
N SER A 114 3.57 -17.24 12.27
CA SER A 114 3.83 -18.17 11.17
C SER A 114 3.33 -17.61 9.83
N PHE A 115 2.15 -16.97 9.82
CA PHE A 115 1.63 -16.30 8.63
C PHE A 115 2.56 -15.17 8.16
N LEU A 116 3.04 -14.30 9.06
CA LEU A 116 3.92 -13.19 8.67
C LEU A 116 5.30 -13.66 8.20
N GLN A 117 5.87 -14.68 8.83
CA GLN A 117 7.12 -15.30 8.36
C GLN A 117 6.98 -15.83 6.93
N PHE A 118 5.86 -16.52 6.65
CA PHE A 118 5.52 -16.95 5.31
C PHE A 118 5.32 -15.77 4.35
N ALA A 119 4.62 -14.72 4.78
CA ALA A 119 4.30 -13.55 3.97
C ALA A 119 5.52 -12.71 3.57
N VAL A 120 6.54 -12.65 4.42
CA VAL A 120 7.82 -11.99 4.08
C VAL A 120 8.54 -12.74 2.96
N ALA A 121 8.51 -14.07 2.98
CA ALA A 121 9.16 -14.89 1.96
C ALA A 121 8.35 -14.99 0.65
N TYR A 122 7.01 -15.01 0.76
CA TYR A 122 6.10 -15.27 -0.37
C TYR A 122 4.89 -14.31 -0.35
N PRO A 123 5.07 -13.01 -0.62
CA PRO A 123 4.04 -12.00 -0.41
C PRO A 123 2.79 -12.17 -1.29
N ASP A 124 2.95 -12.56 -2.55
CA ASP A 124 1.81 -12.77 -3.46
C ASP A 124 0.99 -14.00 -3.05
N GLU A 125 1.67 -15.09 -2.69
CA GLU A 125 0.99 -16.29 -2.21
C GLU A 125 0.31 -16.04 -0.86
N ALA A 126 0.96 -15.30 0.04
CA ALA A 126 0.35 -14.92 1.31
C ALA A 126 -0.89 -14.05 1.13
N SER A 127 -0.87 -13.13 0.16
CA SER A 127 -2.05 -12.34 -0.19
C SER A 127 -3.20 -13.21 -0.70
N ARG A 128 -2.91 -14.24 -1.50
CA ARG A 128 -3.91 -15.22 -1.97
C ARG A 128 -4.45 -16.05 -0.80
N ARG A 129 -3.57 -16.61 0.03
CA ARG A 129 -3.95 -17.45 1.18
C ARG A 129 -4.78 -16.67 2.19
N LEU A 130 -4.39 -15.44 2.49
CA LEU A 130 -5.16 -14.57 3.39
C LEU A 130 -6.57 -14.41 2.84
N ARG A 131 -6.75 -14.00 1.58
CA ARG A 131 -8.08 -13.81 1.00
C ARG A 131 -8.96 -15.05 1.06
N LEU A 132 -8.42 -16.23 0.75
CA LEU A 132 -9.16 -17.50 0.87
C LEU A 132 -9.67 -17.75 2.30
N GLN A 133 -8.88 -17.40 3.32
CA GLN A 133 -9.27 -17.53 4.73
C GLN A 133 -10.25 -16.45 5.19
N LEU A 134 -10.46 -15.40 4.39
CA LEU A 134 -11.38 -14.30 4.67
C LEU A 134 -12.70 -14.45 3.90
N GLU A 135 -12.93 -15.53 3.16
CA GLU A 135 -14.19 -15.75 2.44
C GLU A 135 -15.27 -16.44 3.29
N ASP A 136 -14.86 -17.05 4.42
CA ASP A 136 -15.73 -17.63 5.45
C ASP A 136 -16.44 -16.56 6.35
#